data_AF-A0A4R9WPM5-F1
#
_entry.id   AF-A0A4R9WPM5-F1
#
_cell.length_a   1.000
_cell.length_b   1.000
_cell.length_c   1.000
_cell.angle_alpha   90.00
_cell.angle_beta   90.00
_cell.angle_gamma   90.00
#
_symmetry.space_group_name_H-M   'P 1'
#
loop_
_entity.id
_entity.type
_entity.pdbx_description
1 polymer ?
#
loop_
_entity_poly.entity_id
_entity_poly.type
_entity_poly.pdbx_seq_one_letter_code
_entity_poly.pdbx_strand_id
1 'polypeptide(L)'
;AAEKRGQMKTVLLSAIALILFGQLLLGVAPHTILSVAAILFVYFLGFNILEASQPSLVSKLAPGNRKGAAAGVYNTTQSIGLALGGMIGGWLLKVD
;
A
#
# COMPACT_ATOMS: atom_id res chain seq x y z
N ALA A 1 14.40 -3.60 13.33
CA ALA A 1 15.76 -3.87 12.81
C ALA A 1 16.16 -2.94 11.64
N ALA A 2 15.32 -2.71 10.62
CA ALA A 2 15.61 -1.77 9.54
C ALA A 2 15.65 -0.29 9.96
N GLU A 3 14.86 0.07 10.98
CA GLU A 3 14.78 1.42 11.54
C GLU A 3 16.09 1.89 12.22
N LYS A 4 16.90 0.94 12.72
CA LYS A 4 18.21 1.23 13.34
C LYS A 4 19.33 1.48 12.32
N ARG A 5 19.09 1.30 11.01
CA ARG A 5 20.13 1.37 9.96
C ARG A 5 19.91 2.46 8.90
N GLY A 6 18.90 3.34 9.07
CA GLY A 6 18.60 4.38 8.08
C GLY A 6 18.10 3.87 6.72
N GLN A 7 17.77 2.58 6.60
CA GLN A 7 17.35 1.95 5.34
C GLN A 7 15.83 1.90 5.17
N MET A 8 15.08 2.75 5.88
CA MET A 8 13.61 2.78 5.79
C MET A 8 13.15 3.02 4.35
N LYS A 9 13.88 3.85 3.59
CA LYS A 9 13.63 4.09 2.15
C LYS A 9 13.74 2.79 1.34
N THR A 10 14.78 1.99 1.57
CA THR A 10 14.98 0.71 0.87
C THR A 10 13.86 -0.27 1.17
N VAL A 11 13.43 -0.36 2.43
CA VAL A 11 12.32 -1.25 2.84
C VAL A 11 10.99 -0.84 2.21
N LEU A 12 10.69 0.46 2.19
CA LEU A 12 9.49 0.98 1.52
C LEU A 12 9.52 0.70 0.02
N LEU A 13 10.67 0.93 -0.64
CA LEU A 13 10.82 0.65 -2.07
C LEU A 13 10.70 -0.84 -2.37
N SER A 14 11.25 -1.73 -1.54
CA SER A 14 11.05 -3.17 -1.71
C SER A 14 9.61 -3.59 -1.51
N ALA A 15 8.89 -2.98 -0.55
CA ALA A 15 7.48 -3.26 -0.33
C ALA A 15 6.63 -2.81 -1.53
N ILE A 16 6.89 -1.62 -2.07
CA ILE A 16 6.24 -1.12 -3.30
C ILE A 16 6.53 -2.05 -4.48
N ALA A 17 7.79 -2.48 -4.65
CA ALA A 17 8.16 -3.41 -5.72
C ALA A 17 7.42 -4.76 -5.59
N LEU A 18 7.25 -5.27 -4.37
CA LEU A 18 6.54 -6.52 -4.10
C LEU A 18 5.04 -6.41 -4.40
N ILE A 19 4.42 -5.29 -4.03
CA ILE A 19 3.03 -4.97 -4.35
C ILE A 19 2.85 -4.90 -5.87
N LEU A 20 3.70 -4.15 -6.56
CA LEU A 20 3.65 -3.99 -8.03
C LEU A 20 3.83 -5.34 -8.72
N PHE A 21 4.78 -6.16 -8.25
CA PHE A 21 4.99 -7.50 -8.77
C PHE A 21 3.75 -8.38 -8.61
N GLY A 22 3.11 -8.35 -7.43
CA GLY A 22 1.85 -9.05 -7.19
C GLY A 22 0.72 -8.62 -8.13
N GLN A 23 0.58 -7.32 -8.39
CA GLN A 23 -0.44 -6.80 -9.32
C GLN A 23 -0.18 -7.24 -10.76
N LEU A 24 1.06 -7.15 -11.24
CA LEU A 24 1.41 -7.61 -12.59
C LEU A 24 1.18 -9.12 -12.73
N LEU A 25 1.53 -9.88 -11.70
CA LEU A 25 1.36 -11.33 -11.70
C LEU A 25 -0.11 -11.73 -11.72
N LEU A 26 -1.00 -11.02 -11.00
CA LEU A 26 -2.45 -11.21 -11.10
C LEU A 26 -2.99 -10.99 -12.53
N GLY A 27 -2.40 -10.06 -13.29
CA GLY A 27 -2.83 -9.75 -14.66
C GLY A 27 -2.44 -10.81 -15.71
N VAL A 28 -1.41 -11.63 -15.45
CA VAL A 28 -0.90 -12.61 -16.42
C VAL A 28 -1.04 -14.07 -15.97
N ALA A 29 -1.11 -14.33 -14.66
CA ALA A 29 -1.14 -15.68 -14.12
C ALA A 29 -2.51 -16.34 -14.34
N PRO A 30 -2.55 -17.68 -14.50
CA PRO A 30 -3.81 -18.41 -14.60
C PRO A 30 -4.66 -18.15 -13.35
N HIS A 31 -5.96 -17.95 -13.52
CA HIS A 31 -6.89 -17.58 -12.43
C HIS A 31 -7.39 -18.80 -11.63
N THR A 32 -6.47 -19.66 -11.20
CA THR A 32 -6.78 -20.75 -10.26
C THR A 32 -6.80 -20.22 -8.83
N ILE A 33 -7.55 -20.87 -7.94
CA ILE A 33 -7.58 -20.50 -6.51
C ILE A 33 -6.18 -20.48 -5.90
N LEU A 34 -5.36 -21.49 -6.22
CA LEU A 34 -4.02 -21.64 -5.65
C LEU A 34 -3.04 -20.57 -6.14
N SER A 35 -3.08 -20.22 -7.42
CA SER A 35 -2.26 -19.13 -7.97
C SER A 35 -2.68 -17.77 -7.41
N VAL A 36 -3.99 -17.46 -7.38
CA VAL A 36 -4.49 -16.20 -6.81
C VAL A 36 -4.13 -16.10 -5.33
N ALA A 37 -4.27 -17.17 -4.55
CA ALA A 37 -3.88 -17.19 -3.14
C ALA A 37 -2.38 -16.94 -2.94
N ALA A 38 -1.53 -17.59 -3.73
CA ALA A 38 -0.07 -17.39 -3.67
C ALA A 38 0.33 -15.95 -4.04
N ILE A 39 -0.30 -15.37 -5.07
CA ILE A 39 -0.02 -14.00 -5.50
C ILE A 39 -0.49 -13.00 -4.45
N LEU A 40 -1.71 -13.18 -3.92
CA LEU A 40 -2.24 -12.34 -2.84
C LEU A 40 -1.36 -12.43 -1.59
N PHE A 41 -0.83 -13.61 -1.25
CA PHE A 41 0.10 -13.74 -0.13
C PHE A 41 1.33 -12.83 -0.31
N VAL A 42 1.95 -12.83 -1.49
CA VAL A 42 3.09 -11.95 -1.81
C VAL A 42 2.68 -10.47 -1.78
N TYR A 43 1.53 -10.13 -2.36
CA TYR A 43 0.99 -8.78 -2.33
C TYR A 43 0.78 -8.29 -0.89
N PHE A 44 0.14 -9.10 -0.05
CA PHE A 44 -0.17 -8.75 1.34
C PHE A 44 1.08 -8.60 2.20
N LEU A 45 2.16 -9.35 1.93
CA LEU A 45 3.44 -9.13 2.60
C LEU A 45 3.96 -7.70 2.36
N GLY A 46 3.94 -7.23 1.11
CA GLY A 46 4.37 -5.87 0.78
C GLY A 46 3.41 -4.83 1.33
N PHE A 47 2.11 -5.06 1.18
CA PHE A 47 1.06 -4.17 1.65
C PHE A 47 1.12 -3.94 3.16
N ASN A 48 1.23 -5.00 3.97
CA ASN A 48 1.30 -4.88 5.43
C ASN A 48 2.55 -4.09 5.88
N ILE A 49 3.69 -4.27 5.21
CA ILE A 49 4.90 -3.50 5.51
C ILE A 49 4.67 -2.01 5.22
N LEU A 50 4.07 -1.70 4.07
CA LEU A 50 3.82 -0.33 3.64
C LEU A 50 2.78 0.35 4.54
N GLU A 51 1.66 -0.32 4.80
CA GLU A 51 0.55 0.16 5.62
C GLU A 51 0.98 0.44 7.07
N ALA A 52 1.79 -0.45 7.67
CA ALA A 52 2.33 -0.20 9.00
C ALA A 52 3.35 0.95 9.04
N SER A 53 4.11 1.15 7.95
CA SER A 53 5.19 2.15 7.91
C SER A 53 4.67 3.57 7.64
N GLN A 54 3.59 3.72 6.87
CA GLN A 54 3.07 5.03 6.46
C GLN A 54 2.63 5.92 7.63
N PRO A 55 1.75 5.48 8.57
CA PRO A 55 1.35 6.30 9.72
C PRO A 55 2.53 6.64 10.64
N SER A 56 3.46 5.69 10.81
CA SER A 56 4.69 5.88 11.60
C SER A 56 5.53 7.02 11.04
N LEU A 57 5.74 7.06 9.72
CA LEU A 57 6.48 8.11 9.05
C LEU A 57 5.76 9.46 9.13
N VAL A 58 4.45 9.49 8.91
CA VAL A 58 3.66 10.73 9.02
C VAL A 58 3.79 11.32 10.43
N SER A 59 3.68 10.51 11.47
CA SER A 59 3.85 10.96 12.86
C SER A 59 5.27 11.42 13.20
N LYS A 60 6.29 10.78 12.58
CA LYS A 60 7.71 11.12 12.79
C LYS A 60 8.16 12.38 12.06
N LEU A 61 7.71 12.58 10.82
CA LEU A 61 8.07 13.77 10.03
C LEU A 61 7.26 15.01 10.42
N ALA A 62 6.11 14.83 11.07
CA ALA A 62 5.28 15.95 11.48
C ALA A 62 5.93 16.78 12.61
N PRO A 63 5.95 18.13 12.50
CA PRO A 63 6.36 19.00 13.58
C PRO A 63 5.49 18.79 14.83
N GLY A 64 6.07 18.86 16.02
CA GLY A 64 5.39 18.50 17.29
C GLY A 64 3.98 19.08 17.47
N ASN A 65 3.79 20.36 17.15
CA ASN A 65 2.49 21.05 17.27
C ASN A 65 1.48 20.72 16.13
N ARG A 66 1.89 19.99 15.09
CA ARG A 66 1.07 19.71 13.89
C ARG A 66 0.87 18.22 13.64
N LYS A 67 1.22 17.35 14.58
CA LYS A 67 1.05 15.89 14.44
C LYS A 67 -0.39 15.47 14.15
N GLY A 68 -1.36 16.07 14.86
CA GLY A 68 -2.78 15.82 14.63
C GLY A 68 -3.24 16.24 13.23
N ALA A 69 -2.80 17.41 12.76
CA ALA A 69 -3.11 17.89 11.41
C ALA A 69 -2.48 16.99 10.33
N ALA A 70 -1.23 16.55 10.52
CA ALA A 70 -0.56 15.63 9.60
C ALA A 70 -1.26 14.26 9.53
N ALA A 71 -1.67 13.70 10.66
CA ALA A 71 -2.46 12.48 10.71
C ALA A 71 -3.84 12.66 10.04
N GLY A 72 -4.48 13.82 10.21
CA GLY A 72 -5.70 14.19 9.52
C GLY A 72 -5.54 14.21 8.00
N VAL A 73 -4.54 14.91 7.48
CA VAL A 73 -4.25 14.95 6.04
C VAL A 73 -3.95 13.56 5.47
N TYR A 74 -3.22 12.73 6.22
CA TYR A 74 -2.96 11.34 5.82
C TYR A 74 -4.26 10.53 5.70
N ASN A 75 -5.11 10.56 6.71
CA ASN A 75 -6.40 9.85 6.70
C ASN A 75 -7.31 10.35 5.58
N THR A 76 -7.42 11.67 5.38
CA THR A 76 -8.21 12.24 4.28
C THR A 76 -7.69 11.78 2.92
N THR A 77 -6.38 11.79 2.71
CA THR A 77 -5.77 11.33 1.46
C THR A 77 -6.04 9.83 1.24
N GLN A 78 -5.96 9.02 2.30
CA GLN A 78 -6.28 7.59 2.24
C GLN A 78 -7.75 7.36 1.88
N SER A 79 -8.69 8.09 2.50
CA SER A 79 -10.11 8.01 2.18
C SER A 79 -10.42 8.46 0.75
N ILE A 80 -9.76 9.50 0.25
CA ILE A 80 -9.88 9.93 -1.16
C ILE A 80 -9.40 8.81 -2.09
N GLY A 81 -8.23 8.22 -1.80
CA GLY A 81 -7.70 7.10 -2.57
C GLY A 81 -8.64 5.89 -2.59
N LEU A 82 -9.21 5.53 -1.43
CA LEU A 82 -10.19 4.45 -1.32
C LEU A 82 -11.46 4.73 -2.13
N ALA A 83 -11.99 5.96 -2.04
CA ALA A 83 -13.18 6.37 -2.77
C ALA A 83 -12.95 6.36 -4.30
N LEU A 84 -11.87 6.98 -4.77
CA LEU A 84 -11.52 7.02 -6.19
C LEU A 84 -11.21 5.61 -6.72
N GLY A 85 -10.47 4.81 -5.97
CA GLY A 85 -10.17 3.42 -6.34
C GLY A 85 -11.44 2.57 -6.48
N GLY A 86 -12.37 2.69 -5.53
CA GLY A 86 -13.67 2.02 -5.58
C GLY A 86 -14.54 2.47 -6.75
N MET A 87 -14.61 3.79 -7.00
CA MET A 87 -15.37 4.34 -8.13
C MET A 87 -14.78 3.91 -9.48
N ILE A 88 -13.47 4.06 -9.68
CA ILE A 88 -12.80 3.70 -10.94
C ILE A 88 -12.85 2.19 -11.17
N GLY A 89 -12.55 1.39 -10.14
CA GLY A 89 -12.61 -0.07 -10.22
C GLY A 89 -14.03 -0.58 -10.51
N GLY A 90 -15.04 -0.01 -9.86
CA GLY A 90 -16.44 -0.35 -10.10
C GLY A 90 -16.93 0.09 -11.48
N TRP A 91 -16.43 1.20 -12.02
CA TRP A 91 -16.71 1.62 -13.38
C TRP A 91 -16.07 0.67 -14.40
N LEU A 92 -14.80 0.32 -14.23
CA LEU A 92 -14.09 -0.64 -15.09
C LEU A 92 -14.81 -1.99 -15.18
N LEU A 93 -15.26 -2.54 -14.04
CA LEU A 93 -16.02 -3.80 -14.01
C LEU A 93 -17.38 -3.75 -14.70
N LYS A 94 -17.94 -2.57 -14.95
CA LYS A 94 -19.19 -2.37 -15.68
C LYS A 94 -18.99 -2.05 -17.16
N VAL A 95 -17.75 -1.76 -17.57
CA VAL A 95 -17.39 -1.42 -18.96
C VAL A 95 -17.17 -2.68 -19.80
N ASP A 96 -17.04 -3.84 -19.17
CA ASP A 96 -17.23 -5.18 -19.75
C ASP A 96 -18.69 -5.65 -19.61
#